data_AF-A0A562L5U9-F1
#
_entry.id   AF-A0A562L5U9-F1
#
_cell.length_a   1.000
_cell.length_b   1.000
_cell.length_c   1.000
_cell.angle_alpha   90.00
_cell.angle_beta   90.00
_cell.angle_gamma   90.00
#
_symmetry.space_group_name_H-M   'P 1'
#
loop_
_entity.id
_entity.type
_entity.pdbx_description
1 polymer ?
#
loop_
_entity_poly.entity_id
_entity_poly.type
_entity_poly.pdbx_seq_one_letter_code
_entity_poly.pdbx_strand_id
1 'polypeptide(L)'
;MKRSTTGLSLALPLVMAACTSTPGLSDSDKLALYREHAGDPVPSFRYVGNITGWTPLGDDALVVRTRPSEAWLLDLFGPCQDLDYAPAITITQRMGEVSARFDEVIVRGSGASPTRMPCRIREIRPLDVKAIRQAEQDLREAATTDRSATPEGGIGMANPAAVHCAKLGGTSIARTSADGGQAADCRLPDG
;
A
#
# COMPACT_ATOMS: atom_id res chain seq x y z
N MET A 1 69.77 -2.19 12.39
CA MET A 1 69.57 -0.91 13.12
C MET A 1 68.54 -0.08 12.36
N LYS A 2 67.51 0.43 13.08
CA LYS A 2 66.51 1.47 12.70
C LYS A 2 65.40 1.04 11.71
N ARG A 3 64.10 1.30 11.88
CA ARG A 3 63.24 1.80 12.98
C ARG A 3 61.79 1.36 12.64
N SER A 4 61.04 0.94 13.65
CA SER A 4 59.60 0.64 13.59
C SER A 4 58.77 1.94 13.62
N THR A 5 57.66 2.03 12.89
CA THR A 5 56.53 2.90 13.28
C THR A 5 55.20 2.39 12.71
N THR A 6 54.37 1.95 13.64
CA THR A 6 52.95 1.58 13.56
C THR A 6 52.09 2.78 13.10
N GLY A 7 51.15 2.56 12.17
CA GLY A 7 50.19 3.56 11.71
C GLY A 7 48.77 3.03 11.73
N LEU A 8 48.14 3.11 12.90
CA LEU A 8 46.72 2.88 13.19
C LEU A 8 45.85 3.78 12.29
N SER A 9 45.09 3.20 11.36
CA SER A 9 44.09 3.93 10.55
C SER A 9 42.70 3.33 10.74
N LEU A 10 41.96 4.01 11.62
CA LEU A 10 40.52 4.20 11.71
C LEU A 10 39.63 3.30 10.83
N ALA A 11 39.04 2.28 11.44
CA ALA A 11 37.91 1.55 10.87
C ALA A 11 36.65 2.45 10.94
N LEU A 12 36.13 2.83 9.77
CA LEU A 12 34.89 3.57 9.60
C LEU A 12 33.71 2.58 9.70
N PRO A 13 32.82 2.65 10.70
CA PRO A 13 31.63 1.82 10.71
C PRO A 13 30.64 2.36 9.68
N LEU A 14 30.50 1.65 8.57
CA LEU A 14 29.44 1.89 7.58
C LEU A 14 28.11 1.44 8.20
N VAL A 15 27.41 2.36 8.86
CA VAL A 15 26.06 2.12 9.38
C VAL A 15 25.09 2.18 8.21
N MET A 16 24.77 1.02 7.64
CA MET A 16 23.65 0.86 6.71
C MET A 16 22.35 1.02 7.49
N ALA A 17 21.73 2.19 7.39
CA ALA A 17 20.35 2.41 7.77
C ALA A 17 19.44 1.71 6.75
N ALA A 18 19.07 0.46 7.00
CA ALA A 18 18.03 -0.22 6.25
C ALA A 18 16.67 0.33 6.70
N CYS A 19 16.20 1.39 6.04
CA CYS A 19 14.80 1.80 6.16
C CYS A 19 13.92 0.74 5.51
N THR A 20 13.36 -0.14 6.33
CA THR A 20 12.22 -1.00 5.97
C THR A 20 10.96 -0.12 5.88
N SER A 21 10.90 0.69 4.82
CA SER A 21 9.65 1.30 4.36
C SER A 21 9.22 0.52 3.13
N THR A 22 8.16 -0.27 3.25
CA THR A 22 7.51 -0.91 2.10
C THR A 22 7.26 0.18 1.06
N PRO A 23 7.80 0.08 -0.17
CA PRO A 23 7.54 1.08 -1.19
C PRO A 23 6.08 0.95 -1.64
N GLY A 24 5.21 1.66 -0.94
CA GLY A 24 3.87 1.99 -1.42
C GLY A 24 3.93 3.33 -2.13
N LEU A 25 3.12 3.48 -3.18
CA LEU A 25 2.91 4.76 -3.83
C LEU A 25 2.46 5.80 -2.77
N SER A 26 3.08 6.99 -2.75
CA SER A 26 2.66 8.05 -1.83
C SER A 26 1.22 8.47 -2.15
N ASP A 27 0.49 9.04 -1.19
CA ASP A 27 -0.90 9.42 -1.44
C ASP A 27 -1.02 10.54 -2.49
N SER A 28 -0.02 11.43 -2.56
CA SER A 28 0.09 12.43 -3.64
C SER A 28 0.30 11.79 -5.01
N ASP A 29 1.12 10.74 -5.08
CA ASP A 29 1.36 10.03 -6.35
C ASP A 29 0.13 9.22 -6.78
N LYS A 30 -0.59 8.60 -5.83
CA LYS A 30 -1.89 7.97 -6.11
C LYS A 30 -2.88 9.01 -6.64
N LEU A 31 -3.01 10.15 -5.98
CA LEU A 31 -3.93 11.19 -6.41
C LEU A 31 -3.60 11.70 -7.82
N ALA A 32 -2.31 11.86 -8.14
CA ALA A 32 -1.86 12.22 -9.48
C ALA A 32 -2.28 11.17 -10.52
N LEU A 33 -2.05 9.88 -10.24
CA LEU A 33 -2.47 8.77 -11.12
C LEU A 33 -3.98 8.81 -11.40
N TYR A 34 -4.80 9.00 -10.37
CA TYR A 34 -6.24 9.05 -10.52
C TYR A 34 -6.72 10.30 -11.29
N ARG A 35 -6.05 11.46 -11.09
CA ARG A 35 -6.35 12.69 -11.83
C ARG A 35 -5.96 12.62 -13.30
N GLU A 36 -4.88 11.92 -13.64
CA GLU A 36 -4.44 11.70 -15.03
C GLU A 36 -5.46 10.88 -15.82
N HIS A 37 -6.10 9.92 -15.16
CA HIS A 37 -7.15 9.08 -15.75
C HIS A 37 -8.58 9.57 -15.44
N ALA A 38 -8.71 10.82 -15.01
CA ALA A 38 -10.00 11.47 -14.81
C ALA A 38 -10.44 12.21 -16.07
N GLY A 39 -11.72 12.12 -16.41
CA GLY A 39 -12.33 12.95 -17.44
C GLY A 39 -12.56 14.40 -16.97
N ASP A 40 -13.26 15.16 -17.81
CA ASP A 40 -13.59 16.55 -17.50
C ASP A 40 -14.47 16.67 -16.24
N PRO A 41 -14.37 17.78 -15.49
CA PRO A 41 -15.19 18.02 -14.32
C PRO A 41 -16.68 18.08 -14.68
N VAL A 42 -17.49 17.34 -13.94
CA VAL A 42 -18.95 17.30 -14.08
C VAL A 42 -19.63 17.95 -12.87
N PRO A 43 -20.83 18.53 -13.03
CA PRO A 43 -21.54 19.17 -11.92
C PRO A 43 -22.10 18.16 -10.91
N SER A 44 -22.47 16.96 -11.36
CA SER A 44 -23.08 15.92 -10.53
C SER A 44 -22.94 14.54 -11.17
N PHE A 45 -23.17 13.50 -10.38
CA PHE A 45 -23.37 12.14 -10.86
C PHE A 45 -24.57 11.49 -10.18
N ARG A 46 -25.16 10.51 -10.85
CA ARG A 46 -26.29 9.72 -10.32
C ARG A 46 -25.87 8.28 -10.12
N TYR A 47 -26.42 7.67 -9.08
CA TYR A 47 -26.27 6.23 -8.86
C TYR A 47 -27.58 5.62 -8.36
N VAL A 48 -27.75 4.33 -8.63
CA VAL A 48 -28.92 3.56 -8.20
C VAL A 48 -28.46 2.55 -7.16
N GLY A 49 -29.21 2.46 -6.05
CA GLY A 49 -28.88 1.56 -4.95
C GLY A 49 -27.82 2.16 -4.02
N ASN A 50 -26.70 1.48 -3.87
CA ASN A 50 -25.65 1.83 -2.91
C ASN A 50 -24.30 2.01 -3.60
N ILE A 51 -23.44 2.80 -2.97
CA ILE A 51 -22.03 2.89 -3.33
C ILE A 51 -21.39 1.52 -3.04
N THR A 52 -20.71 0.95 -4.03
CA THR A 52 -20.10 -0.40 -3.96
C THR A 52 -18.74 -0.39 -3.26
N GLY A 53 -18.08 0.75 -3.23
CA GLY A 53 -16.83 0.92 -2.50
C GLY A 53 -16.31 2.33 -2.61
N TRP A 54 -15.36 2.66 -1.75
CA TRP A 54 -14.67 3.94 -1.77
C TRP A 54 -13.19 3.70 -1.43
N THR A 55 -12.35 4.66 -1.77
CA THR A 55 -10.91 4.61 -1.51
C THR A 55 -10.42 6.04 -1.25
N PRO A 56 -9.80 6.35 -0.10
CA PRO A 56 -9.22 7.66 0.15
C PRO A 56 -7.96 7.85 -0.72
N LEU A 57 -7.71 9.08 -1.14
CA LEU A 57 -6.52 9.49 -1.90
C LEU A 57 -5.84 10.63 -1.13
N GLY A 58 -5.52 10.39 0.14
CA GLY A 58 -5.16 11.42 1.09
C GLY A 58 -6.40 11.98 1.80
N ASP A 59 -6.21 13.09 2.51
CA ASP A 59 -7.26 13.75 3.27
C ASP A 59 -8.15 14.67 2.44
N ASP A 60 -7.73 15.10 1.25
CA ASP A 60 -8.44 16.08 0.42
C ASP A 60 -9.22 15.49 -0.76
N ALA A 61 -9.08 14.19 -1.03
CA ALA A 61 -9.71 13.53 -2.17
C ALA A 61 -10.07 12.07 -1.90
N LEU A 62 -11.08 11.57 -2.60
CA LEU A 62 -11.50 10.18 -2.53
C LEU A 62 -12.13 9.70 -3.83
N VAL A 63 -12.07 8.39 -4.03
CA VAL A 63 -12.72 7.69 -5.13
C VAL A 63 -13.98 7.03 -4.62
N VAL A 64 -15.06 7.16 -5.38
CA VAL A 64 -16.35 6.52 -5.11
C VAL A 64 -16.70 5.62 -6.27
N ARG A 65 -16.87 4.32 -6.00
CA ARG A 65 -17.29 3.32 -6.99
C ARG A 65 -18.79 3.06 -6.87
N THR A 66 -19.54 3.41 -7.90
CA THR A 66 -20.99 3.16 -7.97
C THR A 66 -21.28 1.81 -8.63
N ARG A 67 -20.40 1.34 -9.52
CA ARG A 67 -20.48 0.04 -10.20
C ARG A 67 -19.07 -0.52 -10.47
N PRO A 68 -18.94 -1.81 -10.88
CA PRO A 68 -17.65 -2.38 -11.23
C PRO A 68 -16.90 -1.65 -12.36
N SER A 69 -17.58 -0.91 -13.23
CA SER A 69 -16.96 -0.13 -14.31
C SER A 69 -17.22 1.36 -14.21
N GLU A 70 -17.72 1.85 -13.06
CA GLU A 70 -18.12 3.24 -12.88
C GLU A 70 -17.58 3.76 -11.55
N ALA A 71 -16.71 4.76 -11.62
CA ALA A 71 -16.13 5.41 -10.47
C ALA A 71 -15.99 6.92 -10.70
N TRP A 72 -15.96 7.65 -9.59
CA TRP A 72 -15.93 9.10 -9.55
C TRP A 72 -14.82 9.54 -8.61
N LEU A 73 -13.97 10.46 -9.07
CA LEU A 73 -13.04 11.17 -8.23
C LEU A 73 -13.76 12.38 -7.64
N LEU A 74 -13.74 12.48 -6.32
CA LEU A 74 -14.28 13.60 -5.58
C LEU A 74 -13.12 14.35 -4.93
N ASP A 75 -12.86 15.57 -5.39
CA ASP A 75 -11.98 16.49 -4.66
C ASP A 75 -12.82 17.25 -3.63
N LEU A 76 -12.26 17.46 -2.44
CA LEU A 76 -12.87 18.18 -1.34
C LEU A 76 -12.35 19.64 -1.29
N PHE A 77 -13.06 20.50 -0.55
CA PHE A 77 -12.65 21.91 -0.38
C PHE A 77 -11.39 22.10 0.48
N GLY A 78 -10.95 21.05 1.16
CA GLY A 78 -9.75 21.02 1.99
C GLY A 78 -9.59 19.63 2.62
N PRO A 79 -8.56 19.46 3.46
CA PRO A 79 -8.32 18.20 4.14
C PRO A 79 -9.49 17.84 5.06
N CYS A 80 -9.95 16.61 4.92
CA CYS A 80 -11.05 16.01 5.66
C CYS A 80 -10.49 15.19 6.81
N GLN A 81 -10.87 15.53 8.03
CA GLN A 81 -10.39 14.87 9.23
C GLN A 81 -10.67 13.36 9.18
N ASP A 82 -9.63 12.58 9.48
CA ASP A 82 -9.64 11.12 9.59
C ASP A 82 -10.00 10.36 8.30
N LEU A 83 -10.05 11.00 7.13
CA LEU A 83 -10.49 10.36 5.88
C LEU A 83 -9.66 9.14 5.48
N ASP A 84 -8.32 9.21 5.59
CA ASP A 84 -7.40 8.12 5.22
C ASP A 84 -7.53 6.87 6.10
N TYR A 85 -8.01 7.06 7.33
CA TYR A 85 -8.12 6.00 8.34
C TYR A 85 -9.57 5.59 8.60
N ALA A 86 -10.52 6.22 7.89
CA ALA A 86 -11.92 6.02 8.13
C ALA A 86 -12.35 4.60 7.76
N PRO A 87 -13.05 3.87 8.64
CA PRO A 87 -13.60 2.56 8.28
C PRO A 87 -14.78 2.67 7.32
N ALA A 88 -15.49 3.80 7.32
CA ALA A 88 -16.62 4.03 6.43
C ALA A 88 -16.85 5.53 6.17
N ILE A 89 -17.63 5.82 5.13
CA ILE A 89 -18.11 7.17 4.83
C ILE A 89 -19.61 7.14 4.56
N THR A 90 -20.24 8.30 4.62
CA THR A 90 -21.58 8.55 4.05
C THR A 90 -21.47 9.76 3.14
N ILE A 91 -22.12 9.73 1.98
CA ILE A 91 -22.17 10.88 1.07
C ILE A 91 -23.60 11.40 1.06
N THR A 92 -23.79 12.70 1.26
CA THR A 92 -25.11 13.31 1.09
C THR A 92 -25.50 13.28 -0.38
N GLN A 93 -26.80 13.13 -0.63
CA GLN A 93 -27.32 13.08 -1.99
C GLN A 93 -28.78 13.52 -1.98
N ARG A 94 -29.27 13.94 -3.14
CA ARG A 94 -30.70 14.21 -3.38
C ARG A 94 -31.20 13.29 -4.48
N MET A 95 -32.15 12.42 -4.14
CA MET A 95 -32.84 11.55 -5.13
C MET A 95 -31.89 10.70 -6.00
N GLY A 96 -30.81 10.18 -5.41
CA GLY A 96 -29.77 9.39 -6.06
C GLY A 96 -28.70 10.22 -6.78
N GLU A 97 -28.72 11.54 -6.64
CA GLU A 97 -27.77 12.47 -7.27
C GLU A 97 -26.85 13.13 -6.24
N VAL A 98 -25.55 13.07 -6.50
CA VAL A 98 -24.49 13.75 -5.74
C VAL A 98 -23.98 14.91 -6.57
N SER A 99 -24.04 16.11 -6.02
CA SER A 99 -23.72 17.37 -6.69
C SER A 99 -22.46 18.02 -6.09
N ALA A 100 -21.56 18.47 -6.96
CA ALA A 100 -20.41 19.26 -6.55
C ALA A 100 -20.88 20.53 -5.83
N ARG A 101 -20.11 21.01 -4.84
CA ARG A 101 -20.34 22.23 -4.05
C ARG A 101 -21.56 22.21 -3.12
N PHE A 102 -22.44 21.22 -3.23
CA PHE A 102 -23.64 21.11 -2.41
C PHE A 102 -23.63 19.89 -1.50
N ASP A 103 -23.14 18.76 -2.01
CA ASP A 103 -23.08 17.53 -1.25
C ASP A 103 -21.75 17.37 -0.50
N GLU A 104 -21.80 16.56 0.54
CA GLU A 104 -20.76 16.46 1.56
C GLU A 104 -20.45 15.00 1.88
N VAL A 105 -19.17 14.73 2.15
CA VAL A 105 -18.67 13.46 2.65
C VAL A 105 -18.62 13.53 4.17
N ILE A 106 -19.30 12.59 4.82
CA ILE A 106 -19.34 12.43 6.26
C ILE A 106 -18.50 11.21 6.60
N VAL A 107 -17.30 11.44 7.12
CA VAL A 107 -16.42 10.39 7.60
C VAL A 107 -17.05 9.70 8.81
N ARG A 108 -17.18 8.38 8.76
CA ARG A 108 -17.67 7.54 9.85
C ARG A 108 -16.45 6.88 10.50
N GLY A 109 -16.00 7.42 11.61
CA GLY A 109 -14.84 6.91 12.34
C GLY A 109 -14.99 6.98 13.86
N SER A 110 -14.06 6.32 14.54
CA SER A 110 -13.95 6.19 16.00
C SER A 110 -13.27 7.37 16.69
N GLY A 111 -13.08 8.50 15.99
CA GLY A 111 -12.49 9.72 16.54
C GLY A 111 -13.37 10.35 17.62
N ALA A 112 -12.72 10.83 18.68
CA ALA A 112 -13.33 11.37 19.90
C ALA A 112 -14.17 12.65 19.73
N SER A 113 -14.35 13.14 18.50
CA SER A 113 -15.17 14.32 18.21
C SER A 113 -16.65 13.95 18.10
N PRO A 114 -17.51 14.41 19.04
CA PRO A 114 -18.96 14.23 18.91
C PRO A 114 -19.53 14.98 17.68
N THR A 115 -18.78 15.95 17.16
CA THR A 115 -19.12 16.74 15.98
C THR A 115 -18.35 16.22 14.77
N ARG A 116 -18.95 15.31 14.00
CA ARG A 116 -18.45 14.91 12.68
C ARG A 116 -18.68 16.08 11.71
N MET A 117 -17.64 16.84 11.42
CA MET A 117 -17.74 17.93 10.45
C MET A 117 -17.86 17.34 9.04
N PRO A 118 -18.87 17.74 8.26
CA PRO A 118 -19.02 17.26 6.90
C PRO A 118 -17.97 17.93 5.98
N CYS A 119 -17.38 17.13 5.11
CA CYS A 119 -16.37 17.57 4.15
C CYS A 119 -17.03 17.83 2.81
N ARG A 120 -17.16 19.10 2.43
CA ARG A 120 -17.88 19.48 1.22
C ARG A 120 -17.13 19.08 -0.05
N ILE A 121 -17.87 18.50 -0.99
CA ILE A 121 -17.35 18.14 -2.31
C ILE A 121 -17.10 19.43 -3.10
N ARG A 122 -15.89 19.58 -3.61
CA ARG A 122 -15.48 20.68 -4.46
C ARG A 122 -15.69 20.33 -5.93
N GLU A 123 -15.23 19.17 -6.36
CA GLU A 123 -15.21 18.82 -7.77
C GLU A 123 -15.47 17.33 -7.94
N ILE A 124 -16.11 16.98 -9.06
CA ILE A 124 -16.47 15.62 -9.40
C ILE A 124 -15.91 15.35 -10.78
N ARG A 125 -15.16 14.27 -10.94
CA ARG A 125 -14.67 13.82 -12.25
C ARG A 125 -15.00 12.35 -12.47
N PRO A 126 -15.51 11.96 -13.65
CA PRO A 126 -15.63 10.55 -13.99
C PRO A 126 -14.23 9.94 -14.15
N LEU A 127 -14.07 8.68 -13.78
CA LEU A 127 -12.79 7.98 -13.89
C LEU A 127 -12.81 6.95 -15.01
N ASP A 128 -11.71 6.85 -15.76
CA ASP A 128 -11.44 5.68 -16.60
C ASP A 128 -10.96 4.53 -15.71
N VAL A 129 -11.93 3.77 -15.18
CA VAL A 129 -11.68 2.63 -14.30
C VAL A 129 -10.80 1.57 -14.96
N LYS A 130 -10.86 1.42 -16.29
CA LYS A 130 -10.06 0.43 -17.00
C LYS A 130 -8.60 0.88 -17.06
N ALA A 131 -8.35 2.13 -17.44
CA ALA A 131 -7.01 2.69 -17.49
C ALA A 131 -6.34 2.68 -16.11
N ILE A 132 -7.05 3.09 -15.06
CA ILE A 132 -6.52 3.08 -13.68
C ILE A 132 -6.15 1.68 -13.24
N ARG A 133 -7.03 0.68 -13.49
CA ARG A 133 -6.73 -0.71 -13.13
C ARG A 133 -5.49 -1.23 -13.83
N GLN A 134 -5.31 -0.89 -15.11
CA GLN A 134 -4.13 -1.28 -15.87
C GLN A 134 -2.88 -0.62 -15.29
N ALA A 135 -2.90 0.69 -15.06
CA ALA A 135 -1.77 1.40 -14.50
C ALA A 135 -1.38 0.89 -13.10
N GLU A 136 -2.36 0.60 -12.24
CA GLU A 136 -2.10 -0.04 -10.94
C GLU A 136 -1.51 -1.46 -11.07
N GLN A 137 -1.87 -2.22 -12.11
CA GLN A 137 -1.28 -3.53 -12.39
C GLN A 137 0.17 -3.39 -12.86
N ASP A 138 0.44 -2.50 -13.81
CA ASP A 138 1.78 -2.25 -14.33
C ASP A 138 2.75 -1.82 -13.21
N LEU A 139 2.29 -0.95 -12.30
CA LEU A 139 3.06 -0.54 -11.11
C LEU A 139 3.35 -1.71 -10.17
N ARG A 140 2.39 -2.62 -9.97
CA ARG A 140 2.59 -3.82 -9.14
C ARG A 140 3.60 -4.77 -9.78
N GLU A 141 3.52 -4.99 -11.08
CA GLU A 141 4.43 -5.88 -11.81
C GLU A 141 5.86 -5.32 -11.88
N ALA A 142 6.00 -4.01 -12.03
CA ALA A 142 7.29 -3.33 -11.93
C ALA A 142 7.90 -3.49 -10.53
N ALA A 143 7.10 -3.31 -9.47
CA ALA A 143 7.54 -3.50 -8.09
C ALA A 143 7.92 -4.97 -7.77
N THR A 144 7.29 -5.95 -8.40
CA THR A 144 7.68 -7.36 -8.24
C THR A 144 8.97 -7.68 -8.98
N THR A 145 9.17 -7.11 -10.17
CA THR A 145 10.40 -7.34 -10.96
C THR A 145 11.64 -6.80 -10.24
N ASP A 146 11.53 -5.62 -9.63
CA ASP A 146 12.61 -5.02 -8.84
C ASP A 146 12.91 -5.82 -7.55
N ARG A 147 11.88 -6.40 -6.93
CA ARG A 147 12.04 -7.31 -5.79
C ARG A 147 12.66 -8.65 -6.17
N SER A 148 12.40 -9.15 -7.37
CA SER A 148 12.99 -10.37 -7.93
C SER A 148 14.44 -10.19 -8.39
N ALA A 149 14.95 -8.95 -8.44
CA ALA A 149 16.35 -8.66 -8.72
C ALA A 149 17.26 -8.75 -7.48
N THR A 150 16.79 -9.35 -6.37
CA THR A 150 17.71 -9.91 -5.37
C THR A 150 18.18 -11.28 -5.87
N PRO A 151 19.48 -11.47 -6.17
CA PRO A 151 19.99 -12.74 -6.63
C PRO A 151 19.82 -13.81 -5.55
N GLU A 152 19.73 -15.07 -6.00
CA GLU A 152 19.72 -16.26 -5.16
C GLU A 152 20.73 -16.17 -4.00
N GLY A 153 20.20 -15.89 -2.82
CA GLY A 153 20.95 -15.71 -1.59
C GLY A 153 19.93 -15.57 -0.48
N GLY A 154 19.56 -16.71 0.11
CA GLY A 154 18.47 -16.84 1.06
C GLY A 154 18.43 -15.73 2.11
N ILE A 155 17.20 -15.32 2.45
CA ILE A 155 16.87 -14.37 3.51
C ILE A 155 17.78 -14.66 4.71
N GLY A 156 18.64 -13.68 5.03
CA GLY A 156 19.76 -13.78 5.97
C GLY A 156 19.37 -13.89 7.43
N MET A 157 18.59 -14.90 7.78
CA MET A 157 18.55 -15.48 9.12
C MET A 157 18.25 -16.97 8.97
N ALA A 158 19.23 -17.82 9.22
CA ALA A 158 18.99 -19.26 9.27
C ALA A 158 17.91 -19.55 10.31
N ASN A 159 16.90 -20.33 9.93
CA ASN A 159 15.89 -20.84 10.87
C ASN A 159 16.62 -21.47 12.07
N PRO A 160 16.22 -21.19 13.34
CA PRO A 160 16.82 -21.82 14.52
C PRO A 160 17.00 -23.35 14.42
N ALA A 161 16.08 -24.05 13.75
CA ALA A 161 16.19 -25.49 13.48
C ALA A 161 17.34 -25.84 12.52
N ALA A 162 17.56 -25.04 11.47
CA ALA A 162 18.66 -25.21 10.53
C ALA A 162 20.02 -24.92 11.21
N VAL A 163 20.08 -23.89 12.06
CA VAL A 163 21.27 -23.58 12.87
C VAL A 163 21.59 -24.72 13.84
N HIS A 164 20.56 -25.27 14.51
CA HIS A 164 20.75 -26.39 15.42
C HIS A 164 21.22 -27.65 14.69
N CYS A 165 20.64 -27.95 13.53
CA CYS A 165 21.07 -29.07 12.69
C CYS A 165 22.55 -28.97 12.29
N ALA A 166 22.99 -27.80 11.84
CA ALA A 166 24.40 -27.56 11.50
C ALA A 166 25.34 -27.74 12.71
N LYS A 167 24.92 -27.33 13.91
CA LYS A 167 25.70 -27.56 15.16
C LYS A 167 25.86 -29.03 15.51
N LEU A 168 24.90 -29.86 15.13
CA LEU A 168 24.98 -31.32 15.29
C LEU A 168 25.79 -32.00 14.18
N GLY A 169 26.36 -31.24 13.24
CA GLY A 169 27.04 -31.79 12.06
C GLY A 169 26.07 -32.33 11.01
N GLY A 170 24.77 -32.05 11.13
CA GLY A 170 23.75 -32.49 10.20
C GLY A 170 23.55 -31.55 9.01
N THR A 171 22.90 -32.07 7.97
CA THR A 171 22.49 -31.33 6.77
C THR A 171 20.97 -31.16 6.75
N SER A 172 20.48 -29.93 6.57
CA SER A 172 19.04 -29.66 6.42
C SER A 172 18.53 -30.03 5.03
N ILE A 173 17.42 -30.76 4.95
CA ILE A 173 16.80 -31.21 3.71
C ILE A 173 15.37 -30.69 3.66
N ALA A 174 15.06 -29.84 2.69
CA ALA A 174 13.71 -29.33 2.50
C ALA A 174 12.72 -30.46 2.16
N ARG A 175 11.54 -30.41 2.76
CA ARG A 175 10.42 -31.32 2.54
C ARG A 175 9.18 -30.49 2.22
N THR A 176 8.48 -30.91 1.18
CA THR A 176 7.17 -30.35 0.82
C THR A 176 6.12 -31.43 1.09
N SER A 177 5.18 -31.13 1.97
CA SER A 177 4.02 -31.98 2.25
C SER A 177 3.02 -31.95 1.10
N ALA A 178 2.17 -32.98 1.00
CA ALA A 178 1.12 -33.05 -0.03
C ALA A 178 0.15 -31.85 0.00
N ASP A 179 -0.05 -31.26 1.17
CA ASP A 179 -0.90 -30.05 1.37
C ASP A 179 -0.17 -28.74 1.02
N GLY A 180 1.04 -28.80 0.46
CA GLY A 180 1.86 -27.64 0.12
C GLY A 180 2.64 -27.02 1.29
N GLY A 181 2.52 -27.59 2.50
CA GLY A 181 3.32 -27.17 3.65
C GLY A 181 4.81 -27.41 3.43
N GLN A 182 5.66 -26.44 3.80
CA GLN A 182 7.11 -26.53 3.69
C GLN A 182 7.73 -26.77 5.08
N ALA A 183 8.54 -27.82 5.20
CA ALA A 183 9.32 -28.17 6.38
C ALA A 183 10.76 -28.51 5.97
N ALA A 184 11.66 -28.71 6.93
CA ALA A 184 13.00 -29.23 6.65
C ALA A 184 13.38 -30.28 7.70
N ASP A 185 13.88 -31.43 7.23
CA ASP A 185 14.41 -32.51 8.07
C ASP A 185 15.90 -32.28 8.31
N CYS A 186 16.42 -32.68 9.47
CA CYS A 186 17.86 -32.70 9.74
C CYS A 186 18.41 -34.12 9.52
N ARG A 187 19.33 -34.29 8.56
CA ARG A 187 20.05 -35.56 8.35
C ARG A 187 21.41 -35.49 9.05
N LEU A 188 21.59 -36.31 10.09
CA LEU A 188 22.87 -36.43 10.80
C LEU A 188 23.83 -37.36 10.03
N PRO A 189 25.16 -37.30 10.30
CA PRO A 189 26.16 -38.16 9.65
C PRO A 189 25.97 -39.65 9.98
N ASP A 190 25.34 -39.94 11.11
CA ASP A 190 25.28 -41.28 11.71
C ASP A 190 24.06 -42.10 11.23
N GLY A 191 23.24 -41.53 10.34
CA GLY A 191 21.97 -42.09 9.87
C GLY A 191 20.80 -41.75 10.78
#